data_AF-A4YGK1-F1
#
_entry.id   AF-A4YGK1-F1
#
_cell.length_a   1.000
_cell.length_b   1.000
_cell.length_c   1.000
_cell.angle_alpha   90.00
_cell.angle_beta   90.00
_cell.angle_gamma   90.00
#
_symmetry.space_group_name_H-M   'P 1'
#
loop_
_entity.id
_entity.type
_entity.pdbx_description
1 polymer ?
#
loop_
_entity_poly.entity_id
_entity_poly.type
_entity_poly.pdbx_seq_one_letter_code
_entity_poly.pdbx_strand_id
1 'polypeptide(L)'
;MMADIMARGGNEQIEPELLEVLISSFRVNSTPKKIPMKAVSNLGKMLSLILPKNVEKIVIVVSKDYLGSEKSFVESTKSIFPSASVNVLFSHKLDQDSLLVYFK
;
A
#
# COMPACT_ATOMS: atom_id res chain seq x y z
N MET A 1 8.44 30.03 -6.84
CA MET A 1 9.42 28.93 -6.70
C MET A 1 8.77 27.85 -5.84
N MET A 2 8.28 26.78 -6.45
CA MET A 2 7.76 25.59 -5.76
C MET A 2 7.99 24.40 -6.70
N ALA A 3 9.26 24.05 -6.85
CA ALA A 3 9.71 22.85 -7.52
C ALA A 3 10.59 22.11 -6.51
N ASP A 4 9.96 21.56 -5.48
CA ASP A 4 10.66 20.73 -4.47
C ASP A 4 9.73 19.67 -3.86
N ILE A 5 8.78 19.16 -4.66
CA ILE A 5 8.21 17.84 -4.36
C ILE A 5 9.21 16.85 -4.94
N MET A 6 10.11 16.39 -4.09
CA MET A 6 11.08 15.33 -4.34
C MET A 6 10.39 14.10 -4.94
N ALA A 7 10.27 14.06 -6.26
CA ALA A 7 9.92 12.90 -7.08
C ALA A 7 11.12 11.94 -7.21
N ARG A 8 11.72 11.58 -6.07
CA ARG A 8 12.87 10.67 -6.01
C ARG A 8 12.63 9.59 -4.96
N GLY A 9 11.69 8.71 -5.26
CA GLY A 9 11.37 7.57 -4.41
C GLY A 9 10.52 6.55 -5.16
N GLY A 10 11.07 5.99 -6.25
CA GLY A 10 10.42 4.94 -7.02
C GLY A 10 9.63 5.48 -8.21
N ASN A 11 10.13 5.26 -9.42
CA ASN A 11 9.26 5.15 -10.59
C ASN A 11 8.44 3.87 -10.39
N GLU A 12 7.37 3.97 -9.62
CA GLU A 12 6.48 2.87 -9.35
C GLU A 12 5.57 2.67 -10.54
N GLN A 13 5.39 1.41 -10.94
CA GLN A 13 4.55 0.99 -12.05
C GLN A 13 3.05 1.10 -11.66
N ILE A 14 2.65 2.23 -11.08
CA ILE A 14 1.26 2.53 -10.79
C ILE A 14 0.84 3.80 -11.52
N GLU A 15 -0.46 3.93 -11.70
CA GLU A 15 -1.08 5.00 -12.43
C GLU A 15 -0.88 6.35 -11.70
N PRO A 16 -0.56 7.44 -12.42
CA PRO A 16 -0.45 8.78 -11.83
C PRO A 16 -1.69 9.19 -11.02
N GLU A 17 -2.87 8.78 -11.45
CA GLU A 17 -4.14 9.06 -10.78
C GLU A 17 -4.22 8.35 -9.41
N LEU A 18 -3.68 7.13 -9.30
CA LEU A 18 -3.57 6.40 -8.03
C LEU A 18 -2.58 7.07 -7.09
N LEU A 19 -1.45 7.53 -7.61
CA LEU A 19 -0.48 8.33 -6.84
C LEU A 19 -1.11 9.62 -6.32
N GLU A 20 -1.89 10.30 -7.15
CA GLU A 20 -2.60 11.51 -6.75
C GLU A 20 -3.60 11.21 -5.64
N VAL A 21 -4.37 10.12 -5.74
CA VAL A 21 -5.31 9.70 -4.68
C VAL A 21 -4.58 9.35 -3.37
N LEU A 22 -3.44 8.68 -3.42
CA LEU A 22 -2.62 8.35 -2.24
C LEU A 22 -2.18 9.62 -1.49
N ILE A 23 -1.71 10.62 -2.24
CA ILE A 23 -1.18 11.87 -1.69
C ILE A 23 -2.31 12.80 -1.25
N SER A 24 -3.31 13.03 -2.10
CA SER A 24 -4.36 14.03 -1.86
C SER A 24 -5.44 13.55 -0.89
N SER A 25 -5.95 12.34 -1.09
CA SER A 25 -7.08 11.80 -0.33
C SER A 25 -6.61 11.08 0.93
N PHE A 26 -5.59 10.23 0.81
CA PHE A 26 -5.12 9.44 1.95
C PHE A 26 -4.06 10.16 2.80
N ARG A 27 -3.43 11.22 2.24
CA ARG A 27 -2.33 11.97 2.85
C ARG A 27 -1.15 11.08 3.24
N VAL A 28 -0.89 10.08 2.40
CA VAL A 28 0.25 9.18 2.56
C VAL A 28 1.26 9.52 1.47
N ASN A 29 2.44 9.98 1.88
CA ASN A 29 3.53 10.38 0.99
C ASN A 29 4.80 9.53 1.24
N SER A 30 4.66 8.39 1.92
CA SER A 30 5.76 7.47 2.19
C SER A 30 6.25 6.82 0.90
N THR A 31 7.56 6.59 0.77
CA THR A 31 8.07 5.58 -0.18
C THR A 31 7.49 4.22 0.21
N PRO A 32 6.74 3.57 -0.67
CA PRO A 32 6.06 2.34 -0.28
C PRO A 32 7.02 1.18 -0.16
N LYS A 33 6.56 0.18 0.58
CA LYS A 33 7.20 -1.12 0.68
C LYS A 33 6.61 -2.03 -0.38
N LYS A 34 7.44 -2.44 -1.35
CA LYS A 34 7.08 -3.47 -2.33
C LYS A 34 7.26 -4.86 -1.70
N ILE A 35 6.21 -5.67 -1.73
CA ILE A 35 6.16 -7.02 -1.19
C ILE A 35 5.84 -7.99 -2.33
N PRO A 36 6.67 -9.03 -2.57
CA PRO A 36 6.35 -10.06 -3.55
C PRO A 36 5.24 -10.97 -3.00
N MET A 37 4.08 -10.99 -3.67
CA MET A 37 2.90 -11.78 -3.29
C MET A 37 3.21 -13.28 -3.13
N LYS A 38 4.11 -13.83 -3.95
CA LYS A 38 4.57 -15.23 -3.85
C LYS A 38 5.16 -15.59 -2.48
N ALA A 39 5.70 -14.61 -1.76
CA ALA A 39 6.28 -14.81 -0.43
C ALA A 39 5.26 -14.57 0.70
N VAL A 40 4.04 -14.11 0.38
CA VAL A 40 3.03 -13.74 1.36
C VAL A 40 2.08 -14.90 1.59
N SER A 41 2.48 -15.86 2.42
CA SER A 41 1.57 -16.88 2.97
C SER A 41 0.67 -16.32 4.08
N ASN A 42 1.10 -15.25 4.74
CA ASN A 42 0.32 -14.51 5.73
C ASN A 42 0.67 -13.02 5.68
N LEU A 43 -0.25 -12.21 5.14
CA LEU A 43 -0.05 -10.78 4.96
C LEU A 43 0.18 -10.06 6.29
N GLY A 44 -0.67 -10.29 7.30
CA GLY A 44 -0.55 -9.61 8.59
C GLY A 44 0.84 -9.79 9.20
N LYS A 45 1.34 -11.02 9.23
CA LYS A 45 2.70 -11.32 9.73
C LYS A 45 3.78 -10.64 8.90
N MET A 46 3.65 -10.60 7.58
CA MET A 46 4.62 -9.90 6.73
C MET A 46 4.61 -8.39 7.04
N LEU A 47 3.43 -7.79 7.17
CA LEU A 47 3.28 -6.37 7.50
C LEU A 47 3.86 -6.04 8.88
N SER A 48 3.72 -6.92 9.87
CA SER A 48 4.27 -6.70 11.21
C SER A 48 5.80 -6.65 11.26
N LEU A 49 6.48 -7.26 10.28
CA LEU A 49 7.94 -7.28 10.18
C LEU A 49 8.50 -6.02 9.49
N ILE A 50 7.72 -5.39 8.60
CA ILE A 50 8.20 -4.29 7.76
C ILE A 50 7.64 -2.93 8.17
N LEU A 51 6.49 -2.90 8.84
CA LEU A 51 5.83 -1.68 9.27
C LEU A 51 6.09 -1.43 10.77
N PRO A 52 6.25 -0.17 11.18
CA PRO A 52 6.36 0.16 12.60
C PRO A 52 5.05 -0.12 13.35
N LYS A 53 5.10 -0.31 14.67
CA LYS A 53 3.91 -0.70 15.45
C LYS A 53 2.87 0.42 15.60
N ASN A 54 3.27 1.67 15.42
CA ASN A 54 2.45 2.87 15.65
C ASN A 54 1.90 3.49 14.35
N VAL A 55 1.69 2.67 13.31
CA VAL A 55 1.12 3.15 12.05
C VAL A 55 -0.34 3.53 12.25
N GLU A 56 -0.69 4.74 11.80
CA GLU A 56 -2.05 5.27 11.85
C GLU A 56 -2.83 4.94 10.58
N LYS A 57 -2.16 4.92 9.43
CA LYS A 57 -2.78 4.64 8.13
C LYS A 57 -1.95 3.68 7.30
N ILE A 58 -2.62 2.74 6.67
CA ILE A 58 -2.03 1.78 5.73
C ILE A 58 -2.86 1.83 4.46
N VAL A 59 -2.20 2.05 3.32
CA VAL A 59 -2.82 1.88 2.01
C VAL A 59 -2.09 0.77 1.27
N ILE A 60 -2.85 -0.26 0.92
CA ILE A 60 -2.38 -1.43 0.20
C ILE A 60 -2.81 -1.26 -1.24
N VAL A 61 -1.88 -1.26 -2.18
CA VAL A 61 -2.14 -1.25 -3.61
C VAL A 61 -1.80 -2.64 -4.16
N VAL A 62 -2.76 -3.26 -4.82
CA VAL A 62 -2.64 -4.60 -5.44
C VAL A 62 -3.08 -4.56 -6.90
N SER A 63 -2.72 -5.57 -7.68
CA SER A 63 -3.25 -5.72 -9.05
C SER A 63 -4.78 -5.81 -9.01
N LYS A 64 -5.43 -5.26 -10.04
CA LYS A 64 -6.86 -5.45 -10.34
C LYS A 64 -7.29 -6.93 -10.35
N ASP A 65 -6.37 -7.87 -10.60
CA ASP A 65 -6.67 -9.30 -10.62
C ASP A 65 -7.13 -9.82 -9.24
N TYR A 66 -6.87 -9.06 -8.18
CA TYR A 66 -7.32 -9.34 -6.81
C TYR A 66 -8.63 -8.64 -6.42
N LEU A 67 -9.35 -8.05 -7.39
CA LEU A 67 -10.68 -7.49 -7.14
C LEU A 67 -11.60 -8.51 -6.47
N GLY A 68 -12.33 -8.09 -5.44
CA GLY A 68 -13.15 -8.97 -4.60
C GLY A 68 -12.43 -9.57 -3.38
N SER A 69 -11.11 -9.34 -3.24
CA SER A 69 -10.32 -9.78 -2.07
C SER A 69 -10.09 -8.68 -1.03
N GLU A 70 -10.69 -7.50 -1.19
CA GLU A 70 -10.47 -6.29 -0.36
C GLU A 70 -10.61 -6.60 1.12
N LYS A 71 -11.72 -7.26 1.49
CA LYS A 71 -12.03 -7.58 2.88
C LYS A 71 -10.96 -8.46 3.50
N SER A 72 -10.44 -9.43 2.76
CA SER A 72 -9.38 -10.32 3.24
C SER A 72 -8.08 -9.56 3.55
N PHE A 73 -7.68 -8.62 2.67
CA PHE A 73 -6.52 -7.76 2.91
C PHE A 73 -6.72 -6.85 4.13
N VAL A 74 -7.90 -6.23 4.25
CA VAL A 74 -8.25 -5.35 5.38
C VAL A 74 -8.25 -6.13 6.70
N GLU A 75 -8.94 -7.26 6.76
CA GLU A 75 -9.03 -8.10 7.96
C GLU A 75 -7.66 -8.62 8.39
N SER A 76 -6.86 -9.12 7.45
CA SER A 76 -5.49 -9.58 7.71
C SER A 76 -4.63 -8.46 8.29
N THR A 77 -4.75 -7.25 7.75
CA THR A 77 -3.96 -6.09 8.21
C THR A 77 -4.44 -5.60 9.58
N LYS A 78 -5.76 -5.49 9.78
CA LYS A 78 -6.35 -5.05 11.05
C LYS A 78 -6.15 -6.04 12.19
N SER A 79 -5.95 -7.32 11.89
CA SER A 79 -5.59 -8.31 12.92
C SER A 79 -4.29 -7.97 13.66
N ILE A 80 -3.40 -7.23 13.00
CA ILE A 80 -2.10 -6.81 13.53
C ILE A 80 -2.10 -5.32 13.92
N PHE A 81 -2.74 -4.49 13.10
CA PHE A 81 -2.84 -3.04 13.28
C PHE A 81 -4.30 -2.65 13.52
N PRO A 82 -4.91 -3.00 14.67
CA PRO A 82 -6.34 -2.83 14.91
C PRO A 82 -6.77 -1.35 14.92
N SER A 83 -5.85 -0.46 15.31
CA SER A 83 -6.08 0.98 15.37
C SER A 83 -5.80 1.71 14.05
N ALA A 84 -5.18 1.05 13.07
CA ALA A 84 -4.84 1.69 11.80
C ALA A 84 -6.06 1.76 10.86
N SER A 85 -6.17 2.88 10.14
CA SER A 85 -7.06 2.97 8.99
C SER A 85 -6.43 2.24 7.81
N VAL A 86 -7.08 1.18 7.33
CA VAL A 86 -6.60 0.36 6.21
C VAL A 86 -7.46 0.62 4.98
N ASN A 87 -6.83 0.99 3.86
CA ASN A 87 -7.49 1.14 2.58
C ASN A 87 -6.81 0.21 1.55
N VAL A 88 -7.60 -0.35 0.65
CA VAL A 88 -7.12 -1.21 -0.43
C VAL A 88 -7.48 -0.54 -1.75
N LEU A 89 -6.48 -0.34 -2.60
CA LEU A 89 -6.63 0.23 -3.93
C LEU A 89 -6.15 -0.79 -4.97
N PHE A 90 -6.70 -0.67 -6.17
CA PHE A 90 -6.41 -1.57 -7.27
C PHE A 90 -5.73 -0.83 -8.40
N SER A 91 -4.61 -1.36 -8.85
CA SER A 91 -3.87 -0.85 -10.00
C SER A 91 -4.03 -1.79 -11.18
N HIS A 92 -4.20 -1.23 -12.38
CA HIS A 92 -4.20 -1.96 -13.65
C HIS A 92 -2.79 -2.15 -14.21
N LYS A 93 -1.80 -1.41 -13.70
CA LYS A 93 -0.38 -1.48 -14.10
C LYS A 93 0.49 -2.29 -13.14
N LEU A 94 0.05 -2.47 -11.90
CA LEU A 94 0.78 -3.26 -10.92
C LEU A 94 0.76 -4.74 -11.31
N ASP A 95 1.95 -5.34 -11.38
CA ASP A 95 2.13 -6.76 -11.61
C ASP A 95 1.45 -7.60 -10.51
N GLN A 96 0.77 -8.69 -10.90
CA GLN A 96 0.03 -9.56 -9.97
C GLN A 96 0.90 -10.18 -8.86
N ASP A 97 2.20 -10.35 -9.10
CA ASP A 97 3.13 -10.88 -8.09
C ASP A 97 3.64 -9.79 -7.13
N SER A 98 3.16 -8.55 -7.27
CA SER A 98 3.61 -7.40 -6.50
C SER A 98 2.48 -6.76 -5.71
N LEU A 99 2.77 -6.42 -4.46
CA LEU A 99 1.91 -5.63 -3.58
C LEU A 99 2.70 -4.41 -3.11
N LEU A 100 2.10 -3.23 -3.13
CA LEU A 100 2.70 -2.00 -2.62
C LEU A 100 1.99 -1.57 -1.34
N VAL A 101 2.77 -1.22 -0.31
CA VAL A 101 2.24 -0.74 0.96
C VAL A 101 2.75 0.65 1.23
N TYR A 102 1.83 1.61 1.24
CA TYR A 102 2.06 2.96 1.72
C TYR A 102 1.58 3.05 3.17
N PHE A 103 2.28 3.80 4.01
CA PHE A 103 1.90 3.93 5.42
C PHE A 103 2.26 5.30 5.99
N LYS A 104 1.54 5.68 7.05
CA LYS A 104 1.78 6.89 7.82
C LYS A 104 1.69 6.58 9.31
#